data_AF-A0A446AZC4-F1
#
_entry.id   AF-A0A446AZC4-F1
#
_cell.length_a   1.000
_cell.length_b   1.000
_cell.length_c   1.000
_cell.angle_alpha   90.00
_cell.angle_beta   90.00
_cell.angle_gamma   90.00
#
_symmetry.space_group_name_H-M   'P 1'
#
loop_
_entity.id
_entity.type
_entity.pdbx_description
1 polymer ?
#
loop_
_entity_poly.entity_id
_entity_poly.type
_entity_poly.pdbx_seq_one_letter_code
_entity_poly.pdbx_strand_id
1 'polypeptide(L)'
;MKNLTKWQLVERVAELAVEHCKAHHAVTCLREEYKDECFRYFRNHGEPYPDRHGIDYSDPAYDGVIRYTEQSYERMTKAKRHRYNVKRRFDTAVRNLMIETGELLTRPRPAAVKRTTINGEALH
;
A
#
# COMPACT_ATOMS: atom_id res chain seq x y z
N MET A 1 20.32 25.44 -7.34
CA MET A 1 18.86 25.14 -7.31
C MET A 1 18.16 26.28 -6.61
N LYS A 2 17.07 26.81 -7.17
CA LYS A 2 16.30 27.90 -6.55
C LYS A 2 15.54 27.30 -5.35
N ASN A 3 15.72 27.86 -4.16
CA ASN A 3 14.98 27.43 -2.98
C ASN A 3 13.50 27.76 -3.21
N LEU A 4 12.62 26.75 -3.07
CA LEU A 4 11.18 26.96 -3.15
C LEU A 4 10.74 27.76 -1.92
N THR A 5 9.82 28.69 -2.12
CA THR A 5 9.20 29.42 -1.01
C THR A 5 8.29 28.48 -0.21
N LYS A 6 8.04 28.82 1.07
CA LYS A 6 7.06 28.10 1.90
C LYS A 6 5.70 27.90 1.21
N TRP A 7 5.19 28.94 0.54
CA TRP A 7 3.93 28.85 -0.21
C TRP A 7 3.97 27.82 -1.34
N GLN A 8 5.06 27.79 -2.11
CA GLN A 8 5.25 26.79 -3.17
C GLN A 8 5.38 25.37 -2.63
N LEU A 9 5.98 25.20 -1.45
CA LEU A 9 6.04 23.89 -0.78
C LEU A 9 4.65 23.44 -0.32
N VAL A 10 3.84 24.35 0.23
CA VAL A 10 2.45 24.06 0.64
C VAL A 10 1.59 23.68 -0.58
N GLU A 11 1.66 24.45 -1.65
CA GLU A 11 0.96 24.15 -2.90
C GLU A 11 1.35 22.77 -3.43
N ARG A 12 2.65 22.46 -3.44
CA ARG A 12 3.16 21.17 -3.91
C ARG A 12 2.66 20.00 -3.05
N VAL A 13 2.59 20.17 -1.74
CA VAL A 13 2.02 19.17 -0.81
C VAL A 13 0.54 18.95 -1.10
N ALA A 14 -0.24 20.01 -1.32
CA ALA A 14 -1.67 19.93 -1.63
C ALA A 14 -1.93 19.19 -2.95
N GLU A 15 -1.20 19.51 -4.01
CA GLU A 15 -1.30 18.81 -5.31
C GLU A 15 -1.05 17.30 -5.17
N LEU A 16 0.05 16.95 -4.48
CA LEU A 16 0.45 15.56 -4.29
C LEU A 16 -0.51 14.80 -3.38
N ALA A 17 -1.15 15.46 -2.41
CA ALA A 17 -2.19 14.86 -1.59
C ALA A 17 -3.42 14.47 -2.43
N VAL A 18 -3.87 15.36 -3.33
CA VAL A 18 -4.97 15.07 -4.27
C VAL A 18 -4.60 13.94 -5.22
N GLU A 19 -3.39 13.98 -5.80
CA GLU A 19 -2.90 12.91 -6.68
C GLU A 19 -2.83 11.56 -5.94
N HIS A 20 -2.35 11.55 -4.69
CA HIS A 20 -2.28 10.34 -3.87
C HIS A 20 -3.67 9.78 -3.56
N CYS A 21 -4.65 10.64 -3.26
CA CYS A 21 -6.04 10.22 -3.07
C CYS A 21 -6.61 9.57 -4.34
N LYS A 22 -6.44 10.21 -5.50
CA LYS A 22 -6.86 9.65 -6.81
C LYS A 22 -6.20 8.31 -7.10
N ALA A 23 -4.88 8.22 -6.90
CA ALA A 23 -4.13 6.98 -7.11
C ALA A 23 -4.54 5.87 -6.12
N HIS A 24 -4.89 6.23 -4.88
CA HIS A 24 -5.44 5.29 -3.91
C HIS A 24 -6.79 4.74 -4.36
N HIS A 25 -7.71 5.62 -4.74
CA HIS A 25 -9.03 5.23 -5.23
C HIS A 25 -8.94 4.32 -6.45
N ALA A 26 -8.09 4.65 -7.43
CA ALA A 26 -7.85 3.81 -8.61
C ALA A 26 -7.38 2.39 -8.24
N VAL A 27 -6.49 2.24 -7.24
CA VAL A 27 -6.05 0.93 -6.76
C VAL A 27 -7.20 0.16 -6.10
N THR A 28 -8.10 0.83 -5.39
CA THR A 28 -9.28 0.21 -4.78
C THR A 28 -10.20 -0.35 -5.85
N CYS A 29 -10.59 0.46 -6.84
CA CYS A 29 -11.47 0.02 -7.93
C CYS A 29 -10.85 -1.15 -8.71
N LEU A 30 -9.58 -1.05 -9.11
CA LEU A 30 -8.91 -2.12 -9.86
C LEU A 30 -8.72 -3.41 -9.05
N ARG A 31 -8.64 -3.31 -7.73
CA ARG A 31 -8.62 -4.49 -6.86
C ARG A 31 -9.97 -5.17 -6.82
N GLU A 32 -11.06 -4.40 -6.78
CA GLU A 32 -12.43 -4.93 -6.84
C GLU A 32 -12.67 -5.60 -8.19
N GLU A 33 -12.32 -4.94 -9.30
CA GLU A 33 -12.40 -5.54 -10.64
C GLU A 33 -11.65 -6.87 -10.75
N TYR A 34 -10.41 -6.93 -10.26
CA TYR A 34 -9.61 -8.16 -10.26
C TYR A 34 -10.28 -9.27 -9.44
N LYS A 35 -10.78 -8.96 -8.24
CA LYS A 35 -11.48 -9.92 -7.39
C LYS A 35 -12.74 -10.45 -8.06
N ASP A 36 -13.54 -9.57 -8.66
CA ASP A 36 -14.76 -9.95 -9.35
C ASP A 36 -14.47 -10.85 -10.55
N GLU A 37 -13.36 -10.62 -11.26
CA GLU A 37 -12.91 -11.49 -12.34
C GLU A 37 -12.46 -12.87 -11.83
N CYS A 38 -11.70 -12.95 -10.73
CA CYS A 38 -11.38 -14.22 -10.07
C CYS A 38 -12.67 -14.96 -9.66
N PHE A 39 -13.63 -14.29 -9.03
CA PHE A 39 -14.88 -14.92 -8.61
C PHE A 39 -15.73 -15.43 -9.78
N ARG A 40 -15.77 -14.67 -10.89
CA ARG A 40 -16.43 -15.13 -12.13
C ARG A 40 -15.77 -16.39 -12.68
N TYR A 41 -14.43 -16.45 -12.66
CA TYR A 41 -13.70 -17.64 -13.09
C TYR A 41 -14.07 -18.86 -12.22
N PHE A 42 -13.97 -18.74 -10.90
CA PHE A 42 -14.25 -19.84 -9.98
C PHE A 42 -15.70 -20.30 -10.01
N ARG A 43 -16.66 -19.40 -10.23
CA ARG A 43 -18.08 -19.78 -10.42
C ARG A 43 -18.28 -20.71 -11.63
N ASN A 44 -17.50 -20.49 -12.70
CA ASN A 44 -17.67 -21.23 -13.95
C ASN A 44 -16.83 -22.52 -14.03
N HIS A 45 -15.71 -22.58 -13.31
CA HIS A 45 -14.73 -23.68 -13.42
C HIS A 45 -14.52 -24.46 -12.12
N GLY A 46 -15.08 -23.98 -11.00
CA GLY A 46 -14.78 -24.48 -9.65
C GLY A 46 -13.54 -23.82 -9.06
N GLU A 47 -13.49 -23.77 -7.72
CA GLU A 47 -12.31 -23.34 -6.97
C GLU A 47 -11.46 -24.56 -6.57
N PRO A 48 -10.13 -24.56 -6.80
CA PRO A 48 -9.28 -25.71 -6.48
C PRO A 48 -9.27 -26.09 -5.00
N TYR A 49 -9.29 -25.09 -4.11
CA TYR A 49 -9.25 -25.28 -2.65
C TYR A 49 -10.18 -24.28 -1.94
N PRO A 50 -11.48 -24.60 -1.78
CA PRO A 50 -12.48 -23.68 -1.22
C PRO A 50 -12.17 -23.21 0.21
N ASP A 51 -11.44 -24.01 0.98
CA ASP A 51 -11.06 -23.71 2.37
C ASP A 51 -9.80 -22.83 2.46
N ARG A 52 -9.17 -22.51 1.32
CA ARG A 52 -7.94 -21.72 1.26
C ARG A 52 -8.22 -20.30 0.79
N HIS A 53 -7.65 -19.32 1.48
CA HIS A 53 -7.74 -17.94 1.06
C HIS A 53 -6.60 -17.54 0.12
N GLY A 54 -6.98 -16.99 -1.04
CA GLY A 54 -6.05 -16.39 -1.99
C GLY A 54 -5.55 -17.35 -3.06
N ILE A 55 -4.99 -16.77 -4.13
CA ILE A 55 -4.43 -17.50 -5.26
C ILE A 55 -2.96 -17.81 -4.98
N ASP A 56 -2.60 -19.09 -5.01
CA ASP A 56 -1.21 -19.54 -4.90
C ASP A 56 -0.57 -19.61 -6.29
N TYR A 57 0.36 -18.70 -6.55
CA TYR A 57 1.04 -18.58 -7.86
C TYR A 57 2.06 -19.70 -8.12
N SER A 58 2.35 -20.54 -7.13
CA SER A 58 3.27 -21.67 -7.26
C SER A 58 2.56 -23.00 -7.53
N ASP A 59 1.23 -23.04 -7.35
CA ASP A 59 0.42 -24.23 -7.51
C ASP A 59 -0.23 -24.26 -8.90
N PRO A 60 0.08 -25.27 -9.75
CA PRO A 60 -0.48 -25.40 -11.10
C PRO A 60 -2.01 -25.44 -11.16
N ALA A 61 -2.69 -25.80 -10.06
CA ALA A 61 -4.15 -25.80 -10.01
C ALA A 61 -4.75 -24.39 -10.21
N TYR A 62 -3.98 -23.33 -9.92
CA TYR A 62 -4.40 -21.94 -10.15
C TYR A 62 -4.02 -21.38 -11.52
N ASP A 63 -3.28 -22.13 -12.36
CA ASP A 63 -2.81 -21.64 -13.67
C ASP A 63 -3.95 -21.10 -14.54
N GLY A 64 -5.12 -21.74 -14.49
CA GLY A 64 -6.29 -21.33 -15.24
C GLY A 64 -6.80 -19.94 -14.84
N VAL A 65 -6.98 -19.69 -13.53
CA VAL A 65 -7.43 -18.36 -13.04
C VAL A 65 -6.34 -17.31 -13.23
N ILE A 66 -5.07 -17.67 -13.09
CA ILE A 66 -3.93 -16.77 -13.30
C ILE A 66 -3.90 -16.28 -14.75
N ARG A 67 -3.98 -17.20 -15.72
CA ARG A 67 -4.05 -16.82 -17.14
C ARG A 67 -5.31 -16.02 -17.47
N TYR A 68 -6.46 -16.40 -16.91
CA TYR A 68 -7.72 -15.70 -17.13
C TYR A 68 -7.69 -14.25 -16.61
N THR A 69 -7.03 -14.01 -15.48
CA THR A 69 -7.01 -12.70 -14.79
C THR A 69 -5.72 -11.90 -15.00
N GLU A 70 -4.84 -12.34 -15.91
CA GLU A 70 -3.52 -11.73 -16.11
C GLU A 70 -3.61 -10.22 -16.38
N GLN A 71 -4.53 -9.81 -17.26
CA GLN A 71 -4.66 -8.41 -17.66
C GLN A 71 -5.17 -7.50 -16.53
N SER A 72 -6.16 -7.94 -15.75
CA SER A 72 -6.66 -7.16 -14.61
C SER A 72 -5.63 -7.12 -13.49
N TYR A 73 -4.91 -8.22 -13.25
CA TYR A 73 -3.81 -8.28 -12.31
C TYR A 73 -2.67 -7.31 -12.69
N GLU A 74 -2.30 -7.26 -13.97
CA GLU A 74 -1.33 -6.28 -14.48
C GLU A 74 -1.79 -4.84 -14.28
N ARG A 75 -3.04 -4.51 -14.66
CA ARG A 75 -3.62 -3.17 -14.48
C ARG A 75 -3.56 -2.74 -13.02
N MET A 76 -4.01 -3.62 -12.11
CA MET A 76 -3.94 -3.39 -10.67
C MET A 76 -2.49 -3.17 -10.21
N THR A 77 -1.54 -3.98 -10.69
CA THR A 77 -0.13 -3.89 -10.30
C THR A 77 0.51 -2.58 -10.78
N LYS A 78 0.22 -2.16 -12.02
CA LYS A 78 0.64 -0.87 -12.57
C LYS A 78 0.09 0.29 -11.73
N ALA A 79 -1.19 0.24 -11.33
CA ALA A 79 -1.79 1.24 -10.46
C ALA A 79 -1.16 1.27 -9.05
N LYS A 80 -0.89 0.10 -8.44
CA LYS A 80 -0.17 0.02 -7.15
C LYS A 80 1.20 0.68 -7.23
N ARG A 81 1.95 0.44 -8.30
CA ARG A 81 3.26 1.07 -8.55
C ARG A 81 3.14 2.58 -8.70
N HIS A 82 2.15 3.06 -9.46
CA HIS A 82 1.89 4.48 -9.60
C HIS A 82 1.59 5.13 -8.24
N ARG A 83 0.65 4.56 -7.46
CA ARG A 83 0.32 5.03 -6.10
C ARG A 83 1.55 5.09 -5.20
N TYR A 84 2.40 4.07 -5.23
CA TYR A 84 3.64 4.05 -4.45
C TYR A 84 4.59 5.20 -4.84
N ASN A 85 4.76 5.45 -6.14
CA ASN A 85 5.59 6.55 -6.63
C ASN A 85 5.03 7.93 -6.23
N VAL A 86 3.70 8.10 -6.32
CA VAL A 86 3.02 9.31 -5.85
C VAL A 86 3.25 9.51 -4.36
N LYS A 87 3.02 8.48 -3.54
CA LYS A 87 3.26 8.51 -2.09
C LYS A 87 4.70 8.91 -1.79
N ARG A 88 5.67 8.35 -2.52
CA ARG A 88 7.08 8.65 -2.28
C ARG A 88 7.40 10.13 -2.56
N ARG A 89 6.86 10.69 -3.63
CA ARG A 89 6.99 12.13 -3.95
C ARG A 89 6.28 13.00 -2.89
N PHE A 90 5.10 12.58 -2.44
CA PHE A 90 4.35 13.23 -1.38
C PHE A 90 5.14 13.28 -0.05
N ASP A 91 5.66 12.14 0.39
CA ASP A 91 6.49 12.05 1.61
C ASP A 91 7.72 12.97 1.50
N THR A 92 8.36 13.05 0.32
CA THR A 92 9.48 13.97 0.07
C THR A 92 9.04 15.44 0.15
N ALA A 93 7.89 15.80 -0.45
CA ALA A 93 7.38 17.17 -0.40
C ALA A 93 7.06 17.61 1.04
N VAL A 94 6.45 16.72 1.82
CA VAL A 94 6.19 16.95 3.25
C VAL A 94 7.49 17.15 4.01
N ARG A 95 8.51 16.31 3.81
CA ARG A 95 9.83 16.49 4.46
C ARG A 95 10.48 17.83 4.10
N ASN A 96 10.39 18.26 2.85
CA ASN A 96 10.93 19.57 2.45
C ASN A 96 10.19 20.73 3.15
N LEU A 97 8.86 20.62 3.28
CA LEU A 97 8.08 21.60 4.05
C LEU A 97 8.48 21.60 5.53
N MET A 98 8.64 20.43 6.14
CA MET A 98 9.09 20.30 7.54
C MET A 98 10.45 20.97 7.78
N ILE A 99 11.41 20.78 6.87
CA ILE A 99 12.73 21.42 6.95
C ILE A 99 12.59 22.94 6.90
N GLU A 100 11.76 23.47 5.99
CA GLU A 100 11.52 24.91 5.85
C GLU A 100 10.81 25.51 7.08
N THR A 101 9.90 24.76 7.72
CA THR A 101 9.17 25.23 8.90
C THR A 101 9.88 24.95 10.22
N GLY A 102 11.02 24.25 10.19
CA GLY A 102 11.73 23.83 11.40
C GLY A 102 11.04 22.69 12.18
N GLU A 103 10.09 21.99 11.57
CA GLU A 103 9.46 20.82 12.20
C GLU A 103 10.37 19.59 12.10
N LEU A 104 10.49 18.85 13.20
CA LEU A 104 11.34 17.66 13.28
C LEU A 104 10.51 16.43 13.64
N LEU A 105 10.76 15.32 12.93
CA LEU A 105 10.20 14.02 13.29
C LEU A 105 10.92 13.51 14.55
N THR A 106 10.18 13.39 15.65
CA THR A 106 10.69 12.78 16.88
C THR A 106 10.38 11.28 16.86
N ARG A 107 11.40 10.46 17.16
CA ARG A 107 11.19 9.02 17.32
C ARG A 107 10.37 8.79 18.60
N PRO A 108 9.24 8.06 18.55
CA PRO A 108 8.51 7.72 19.76
C PRO A 108 9.38 6.87 20.69
N ARG A 109 9.31 7.12 22.00
CA ARG A 109 10.04 6.34 23.00
C ARG A 109 9.56 4.89 22.93
N PRO A 110 10.47 3.90 22.86
CA PRO A 110 10.05 2.51 22.87
C PRO A 110 9.26 2.22 24.15
N ALA A 111 8.17 1.47 24.03
CA ALA A 111 7.43 0.99 25.19
C ALA A 111 8.40 0.19 26.08
N ALA A 112 8.40 0.47 27.39
CA ALA A 112 9.14 -0.35 28.34
C ALA A 112 8.55 -1.76 28.31
N VAL A 113 9.25 -2.70 27.68
CA VAL A 113 8.87 -4.11 27.67
C VAL A 113 9.10 -4.63 29.08
N LYS A 114 8.02 -4.73 29.88
CA LYS A 114 8.07 -5.47 31.15
C LYS A 114 8.27 -6.94 30.80
N ARG A 115 9.52 -7.41 30.87
CA ARG A 115 9.82 -8.84 30.80
C ARG A 115 9.48 -9.44 32.15
N THR A 116 8.36 -10.13 32.19
CA THR A 116 7.98 -10.96 33.34
C THR A 116 8.52 -12.35 33.09
N THR A 117 9.20 -12.95 34.07
CA THR A 117 9.56 -14.37 34.01
C THR A 117 8.29 -15.24 34.00
N ILE A 118 8.41 -16.53 33.67
CA ILE A 118 7.29 -17.49 33.75
C ILE A 118 6.63 -17.55 35.14
N ASN A 119 7.31 -17.03 36.17
CA ASN A 119 6.89 -17.01 37.57
C ASN A 119 6.33 -15.65 38.03
N GLY A 120 6.13 -14.67 37.13
CA GLY A 120 5.54 -13.38 37.53
C GLY A 120 6.56 -12.35 38.03
N GLU A 121 7.85 -12.66 38.07
CA GLU A 121 8.87 -11.72 38.57
C GLU A 121 9.28 -10.74 37.46
N ALA A 122 9.31 -9.45 37.80
CA ALA A 122 9.81 -8.42 36.92
C ALA A 122 11.33 -8.53 36.84
N LEU A 123 11.88 -8.73 35.63
CA LEU A 123 13.31 -8.57 35.40
C LEU A 123 13.63 -7.07 35.45
N HIS A 124 14.27 -6.64 36.53
CA HIS A 124 14.85 -5.31 36.68
C HIS A 124 16.08 -5.12 35.80
#